data_AF-A0A8S9ZNX7-F1
#
_entry.id   AF-A0A8S9ZNX7-F1
#
_cell.length_a   1.000
_cell.length_b   1.000
_cell.length_c   1.000
_cell.angle_alpha   90.00
_cell.angle_beta   90.00
_cell.angle_gamma   90.00
#
_symmetry.space_group_name_H-M   'P 1'
#
loop_
_entity.id
_entity.type
_entity.pdbx_description
1 polymer ?
#
loop_
_entity_poly.entity_id
_entity_poly.type
_entity_poly.pdbx_seq_one_letter_code
_entity_poly.pdbx_strand_id
1 'polypeptide(L)'
;MAFHKSRKNCEKYSHNGYCYVKDKESADGDRIFWRCDERGSGCKGRVWTTSGEAREFLRLVTDHSCSTTGDAAKVAVQKAITTVRYRAATTMENPVQIRSTVIQEMSTAVLGQLQNKSALRKVVRRVRNKQQNAPQNPEDRSTLMIPPDYSRYEYEPGAYENFLLADSGEGDQERILIFGRESFQDFSHLIADLYVDGTFLVCPALFFQFFVILARRNDFVLPVFYILLPNKTEITYRRTFQMLRELWPALNPDSISVDFELAIHNAIRIVFPEAHIRGCFFHLFQNLKKHLSAENLLNHYNQNPEFALYARMIVSLAFVPQNDLLQALTALENYLPQELEQILAYFTNTYIGRIRNNGTRAPPTFVPSSWNVYTRTINNLDKTNNYCEAFHRKVQLQLGVSHPTIWKFLDELKKVVKVSDAQYEQFVGGHNAPRKRRKYEEADERILAIVNRYELGTVIEYLRGISHNFKIA
;
A
#
# COMPACT_ATOMS: atom_id res chain seq x y z
N MET A 1 -12.49 -14.42 40.26
CA MET A 1 -12.93 -15.69 39.61
C MET A 1 -12.93 -15.47 38.11
N ALA A 2 -12.58 -16.45 37.28
CA ALA A 2 -12.34 -16.17 35.87
C ALA A 2 -12.77 -17.32 34.94
N PHE A 3 -13.56 -16.98 33.92
CA PHE A 3 -14.14 -17.88 32.92
C PHE A 3 -13.28 -17.89 31.66
N HIS A 4 -12.88 -19.06 31.16
CA HIS A 4 -12.02 -19.14 29.99
C HIS A 4 -12.41 -20.30 29.06
N LYS A 5 -12.43 -20.09 27.73
CA LYS A 5 -12.58 -21.19 26.73
C LYS A 5 -11.21 -21.74 26.32
N SER A 6 -11.04 -23.06 26.27
CA SER A 6 -9.75 -23.71 25.94
C SER A 6 -9.49 -23.83 24.42
N ARG A 7 -8.31 -24.37 24.02
CA ARG A 7 -7.92 -24.63 22.61
C ARG A 7 -8.94 -25.49 21.83
N LYS A 8 -9.81 -26.25 22.50
CA LYS A 8 -10.86 -27.10 21.91
C LYS A 8 -12.29 -26.57 22.16
N ASN A 9 -12.46 -25.26 22.43
CA ASN A 9 -13.76 -24.64 22.72
C ASN A 9 -14.45 -25.11 24.03
N CYS A 10 -13.78 -25.90 24.87
CA CYS A 10 -14.34 -26.33 26.17
C CYS A 10 -14.22 -25.21 27.21
N GLU A 11 -15.29 -24.95 27.95
CA GLU A 11 -15.30 -24.00 29.07
C GLU A 11 -14.40 -24.48 30.21
N LYS A 12 -13.69 -23.53 30.84
CA LYS A 12 -12.82 -23.77 32.00
C LYS A 12 -13.24 -22.92 33.19
N TYR A 13 -13.05 -23.50 34.36
CA TYR A 13 -13.31 -22.91 35.67
C TYR A 13 -12.04 -23.04 36.53
N SER A 14 -11.75 -22.05 37.38
CA SER A 14 -10.58 -22.07 38.26
C SER A 14 -11.00 -21.81 39.71
N HIS A 15 -10.59 -22.70 40.61
CA HIS A 15 -10.90 -22.62 42.04
C HIS A 15 -9.78 -23.26 42.88
N ASN A 16 -9.36 -22.58 43.96
CA ASN A 16 -8.30 -22.99 44.88
C ASN A 16 -7.01 -23.48 44.21
N GLY A 17 -6.54 -22.76 43.19
CA GLY A 17 -5.29 -23.09 42.49
C GLY A 17 -5.38 -24.24 41.48
N TYR A 18 -6.56 -24.84 41.30
CA TYR A 18 -6.80 -25.87 40.30
C TYR A 18 -7.60 -25.32 39.11
N CYS A 19 -7.35 -25.89 37.93
CA CYS A 19 -8.14 -25.65 36.72
C CYS A 19 -9.03 -26.85 36.42
N TYR A 20 -10.27 -26.56 36.00
CA TYR A 20 -11.28 -27.54 35.66
C TYR A 20 -11.85 -27.26 34.26
N VAL A 21 -12.34 -28.29 33.59
CA VAL A 21 -13.03 -28.24 32.30
C VAL A 21 -14.47 -28.67 32.51
N LYS A 22 -15.42 -28.01 31.82
CA LYS A 22 -16.84 -28.37 31.84
C LYS A 22 -16.99 -29.82 31.36
N ASP A 23 -17.62 -30.63 32.19
CA ASP A 23 -17.94 -32.04 31.93
C ASP A 23 -19.35 -32.14 31.35
N LYS A 24 -20.34 -31.66 32.11
CA LYS A 24 -21.76 -31.64 31.73
C LYS A 24 -22.55 -30.64 32.57
N GLU A 25 -23.81 -30.44 32.21
CA GLU A 25 -24.78 -29.61 32.93
C GLU A 25 -25.84 -30.50 33.58
N SER A 26 -26.50 -30.01 34.64
CA SER A 26 -27.63 -30.72 35.24
C SER A 26 -28.79 -30.81 34.25
N ALA A 27 -29.61 -31.85 34.36
CA ALA A 27 -30.83 -31.98 33.55
C ALA A 27 -31.76 -30.77 33.73
N ASP A 28 -31.76 -30.20 34.94
CA ASP A 28 -32.59 -29.05 35.32
C ASP A 28 -31.95 -27.70 34.95
N GLY A 29 -30.74 -27.70 34.36
CA GLY A 29 -30.04 -26.49 33.92
C GLY A 29 -29.41 -25.63 35.03
N ASP A 30 -29.61 -25.95 36.31
CA ASP A 30 -29.17 -25.08 37.43
C ASP A 30 -27.71 -25.25 37.86
N ARG A 31 -27.04 -26.32 37.42
CA ARG A 31 -25.70 -26.68 37.89
C ARG A 31 -24.79 -27.10 36.76
N ILE A 32 -23.53 -26.70 36.85
CA ILE A 32 -22.48 -27.13 35.94
C ILE A 32 -21.51 -28.04 36.69
N PHE A 33 -21.22 -29.18 36.08
CA PHE A 33 -20.29 -30.17 36.60
C PHE A 33 -18.94 -29.99 35.91
N TRP A 34 -17.89 -29.88 36.71
CA TRP A 34 -16.54 -29.64 36.25
C TRP A 34 -15.62 -30.78 36.66
N ARG A 35 -14.64 -31.07 35.79
CA ARG A 35 -13.62 -32.11 36.02
C ARG A 35 -12.24 -31.51 35.89
N CYS A 36 -11.29 -31.98 36.71
CA CYS A 36 -9.92 -31.48 36.70
C CYS A 36 -9.31 -31.51 35.28
N ASP A 37 -8.56 -30.47 34.92
CA ASP A 37 -7.89 -30.35 33.62
C ASP A 37 -6.82 -31.44 33.44
N GLU A 38 -6.23 -31.92 34.55
CA GLU A 38 -5.28 -33.04 34.65
C GLU A 38 -5.97 -34.41 34.66
N ARG A 39 -7.23 -34.54 34.21
CA ARG A 39 -7.91 -35.84 34.11
C ARG A 39 -7.18 -36.84 33.20
N GLY A 40 -6.39 -36.36 32.24
CA GLY A 40 -5.60 -37.20 31.34
C GLY A 40 -4.41 -37.88 32.02
N SER A 41 -3.91 -37.30 33.12
CA SER A 41 -2.87 -37.88 33.98
C SER A 41 -3.47 -38.69 35.14
N GLY A 42 -4.77 -39.02 35.08
CA GLY A 42 -5.47 -39.86 36.06
C GLY A 42 -6.14 -39.09 37.19
N CYS A 43 -6.19 -37.75 37.15
CA CYS A 43 -6.82 -36.96 38.22
C CYS A 43 -8.34 -37.15 38.27
N LYS A 44 -8.87 -37.42 39.47
CA LYS A 44 -10.31 -37.62 39.70
C LYS A 44 -11.04 -36.37 40.21
N GLY A 45 -10.34 -35.25 40.39
CA GLY A 45 -10.89 -34.02 40.97
C GLY A 45 -12.13 -33.51 40.24
N ARG A 46 -13.21 -33.20 40.99
CA ARG A 46 -14.48 -32.70 40.44
C ARG A 46 -15.08 -31.62 41.31
N VAL A 47 -15.57 -30.54 40.70
CA VAL A 47 -16.27 -29.44 41.40
C VAL A 47 -17.58 -29.12 40.71
N TRP A 48 -18.54 -28.60 41.46
CA TRP A 48 -19.85 -28.20 40.98
C TRP A 48 -20.02 -26.69 41.17
N THR A 49 -20.64 -26.02 40.20
CA THR A 49 -21.01 -24.61 40.30
C THR A 49 -22.46 -24.39 39.92
N THR A 50 -23.01 -23.22 40.25
CA THR A 50 -24.28 -22.75 39.65
C THR A 50 -24.09 -22.48 38.14
N SER A 51 -25.19 -22.47 37.39
CA SER A 51 -25.20 -22.19 35.94
C SER A 51 -25.30 -20.70 35.59
N GLY A 52 -25.69 -19.84 36.53
CA GLY A 52 -25.75 -18.37 36.34
C GLY A 52 -24.40 -17.72 36.04
N GLU A 53 -24.40 -16.46 35.59
CA GLU A 53 -23.18 -15.77 35.11
C GLU A 53 -22.03 -15.73 36.13
N ALA A 54 -22.34 -15.65 37.43
CA ALA A 54 -21.35 -15.67 38.50
C ALA A 54 -20.73 -17.06 38.76
N ARG A 55 -21.38 -18.14 38.30
CA ARG A 55 -21.00 -19.57 38.48
C ARG A 55 -20.37 -19.84 39.84
N GLU A 56 -21.15 -19.57 40.88
CA GLU A 56 -20.72 -19.69 42.26
C GLU A 56 -20.34 -21.13 42.59
N PHE A 57 -19.26 -21.28 43.36
CA PHE A 57 -18.78 -22.58 43.79
C PHE A 57 -19.81 -23.22 44.74
N LEU A 58 -20.29 -24.40 44.38
CA LEU A 58 -21.21 -25.15 45.23
C LEU A 58 -20.46 -26.13 46.13
N ARG A 59 -19.63 -27.00 45.54
CA ARG A 59 -18.87 -27.99 46.30
C ARG A 59 -17.74 -28.66 45.51
N LEU A 60 -16.76 -29.18 46.24
CA LEU A 60 -15.80 -30.17 45.79
C LEU A 60 -16.44 -31.56 46.00
N VAL A 61 -16.49 -32.36 44.93
CA VAL A 61 -17.16 -33.67 44.92
C VAL A 61 -16.17 -34.82 44.97
N THR A 62 -14.98 -34.59 44.44
CA THR A 62 -13.91 -35.57 44.51
C THR A 62 -12.62 -34.81 44.67
N ASP A 63 -11.80 -35.23 45.63
CA ASP A 63 -10.49 -34.64 45.87
C ASP A 63 -9.54 -34.88 44.69
N HIS A 64 -8.56 -34.00 44.58
CA HIS A 64 -7.55 -34.09 43.54
C HIS A 64 -6.51 -35.15 43.91
N SER A 65 -6.21 -36.04 42.97
CA SER A 65 -5.10 -36.98 43.05
C SER A 65 -3.87 -36.51 42.27
N CYS A 66 -3.94 -35.34 41.62
CA CYS A 66 -2.80 -34.74 40.94
C CYS A 66 -1.90 -33.98 41.93
N SER A 67 -0.58 -34.08 41.75
CA SER A 67 0.44 -33.35 42.51
C SER A 67 0.45 -31.84 42.22
N THR A 68 -0.45 -31.35 41.38
CA THR A 68 -0.60 -29.95 40.98
C THR A 68 -1.32 -29.12 42.07
N THR A 69 -0.97 -29.32 43.33
CA THR A 69 -1.43 -28.48 44.43
C THR A 69 -0.97 -27.04 44.20
N GLY A 70 -1.89 -26.15 43.84
CA GLY A 70 -1.70 -24.71 44.04
C GLY A 70 -0.73 -23.98 43.10
N ASP A 71 -0.63 -24.36 41.82
CA ASP A 71 0.19 -23.60 40.85
C ASP A 71 -0.50 -22.29 40.44
N ALA A 72 -0.47 -21.31 41.35
CA ALA A 72 -1.03 -19.98 41.17
C ALA A 72 -0.45 -19.27 39.94
N ALA A 73 0.81 -19.59 39.58
CA ALA A 73 1.47 -19.06 38.40
C ALA A 73 0.81 -19.60 37.11
N LYS A 74 0.53 -20.90 37.00
CA LYS A 74 -0.24 -21.46 35.85
C LYS A 74 -1.63 -20.84 35.72
N VAL A 75 -2.34 -20.65 36.83
CA VAL A 75 -3.67 -20.00 36.83
C VAL A 75 -3.55 -18.55 36.33
N ALA A 76 -2.54 -17.81 36.77
CA ALA A 76 -2.27 -16.44 36.33
C ALA A 76 -1.85 -16.37 34.85
N VAL A 77 -1.04 -17.32 34.35
CA VAL A 77 -0.71 -17.44 32.92
C VAL A 77 -1.98 -17.63 32.08
N GLN A 78 -2.91 -18.47 32.54
CA GLN A 78 -4.15 -18.73 31.83
C GLN A 78 -5.09 -17.50 31.80
N LYS A 79 -5.13 -16.71 32.88
CA LYS A 79 -5.81 -15.41 32.91
C LYS A 79 -5.20 -14.44 31.90
N ALA A 80 -3.87 -14.32 31.87
CA ALA A 80 -3.16 -13.45 30.95
C ALA A 80 -3.41 -13.82 29.48
N ILE A 81 -3.40 -15.12 29.13
CA ILE A 81 -3.77 -15.58 27.78
C ILE A 81 -5.21 -15.18 27.42
N THR A 82 -6.11 -15.14 28.40
CA THR A 82 -7.49 -14.71 28.18
C THR A 82 -7.58 -13.20 27.98
N THR A 83 -6.86 -12.41 28.75
CA THR A 83 -6.74 -10.96 28.51
C THR A 83 -6.18 -10.67 27.12
N VAL A 84 -5.15 -11.42 26.68
CA VAL A 84 -4.63 -11.34 25.31
C VAL A 84 -5.72 -11.63 24.28
N ARG A 85 -6.55 -12.67 24.49
CA ARG A 85 -7.66 -13.00 23.57
C ARG A 85 -8.75 -11.94 23.58
N TYR A 86 -9.11 -11.42 24.74
CA TYR A 86 -10.11 -10.37 24.88
C TYR A 86 -9.65 -9.10 24.15
N ARG A 87 -8.45 -8.59 24.44
CA ARG A 87 -7.90 -7.42 23.74
C ARG A 87 -7.72 -7.66 22.25
N ALA A 88 -7.24 -8.85 21.85
CA ALA A 88 -7.17 -9.21 20.44
C ALA A 88 -8.55 -9.16 19.74
N ALA A 89 -9.63 -9.36 20.50
CA ALA A 89 -10.99 -9.38 20.03
C ALA A 89 -11.73 -8.02 20.09
N THR A 90 -11.23 -7.08 20.89
CA THR A 90 -11.92 -5.82 21.19
C THR A 90 -11.09 -4.58 20.89
N THR A 91 -9.79 -4.73 20.55
CA THR A 91 -8.89 -3.61 20.28
C THR A 91 -8.10 -3.81 18.97
N MET A 92 -7.66 -2.69 18.38
CA MET A 92 -6.78 -2.64 17.20
C MET A 92 -5.28 -2.70 17.52
N GLU A 93 -4.92 -2.93 18.78
CA GLU A 93 -3.53 -2.97 19.24
C GLU A 93 -2.72 -4.05 18.51
N ASN A 94 -1.50 -3.77 18.09
CA ASN A 94 -0.67 -4.78 17.45
C ASN A 94 -0.23 -5.86 18.49
N PRO A 95 0.23 -7.05 18.06
CA PRO A 95 0.59 -8.13 18.99
C PRO A 95 1.68 -7.77 20.01
N VAL A 96 2.50 -6.75 19.73
CA VAL A 96 3.52 -6.25 20.65
C VAL A 96 2.88 -5.39 21.72
N GLN A 97 1.97 -4.48 21.35
CA GLN A 97 1.21 -3.63 22.27
C GLN A 97 0.35 -4.45 23.23
N ILE A 98 -0.43 -5.41 22.71
CA ILE A 98 -1.23 -6.31 23.55
C ILE A 98 -0.33 -7.06 24.55
N ARG A 99 0.83 -7.53 24.09
CA ARG A 99 1.78 -8.25 24.94
C ARG A 99 2.40 -7.37 26.00
N SER A 100 2.82 -6.14 25.67
CA SER A 100 3.41 -5.22 26.65
C SER A 100 2.41 -4.85 27.74
N THR A 101 1.18 -4.55 27.37
CA THR A 101 0.12 -4.22 28.34
C THR A 101 -0.19 -5.39 29.25
N VAL A 102 -0.30 -6.60 28.69
CA VAL A 102 -0.56 -7.80 29.51
C VAL A 102 0.63 -8.10 30.43
N ILE A 103 1.88 -7.93 29.97
CA ILE A 103 3.07 -8.15 30.80
C ILE A 103 3.18 -7.13 31.94
N GLN A 104 2.78 -5.88 31.70
CA GLN A 104 2.85 -4.81 32.70
C GLN A 104 1.99 -5.09 33.95
N GLU A 105 0.91 -5.86 33.79
CA GLU A 105 -0.02 -6.21 34.86
C GLU A 105 0.36 -7.52 35.60
N MET A 106 1.52 -8.12 35.29
CA MET A 106 1.90 -9.46 35.77
C MET A 106 3.06 -9.44 36.77
N SER A 107 3.02 -10.36 37.74
CA SER A 107 4.14 -10.55 38.68
C SER A 107 5.28 -11.37 38.08
N THR A 108 6.49 -11.21 38.63
CA THR A 108 7.73 -11.87 38.17
C THR A 108 7.61 -13.40 38.06
N ALA A 109 6.91 -14.03 39.02
CA ALA A 109 6.67 -15.47 39.03
C ALA A 109 5.87 -15.96 37.80
N VAL A 110 4.96 -15.13 37.28
CA VAL A 110 4.12 -15.47 36.11
C VAL A 110 4.87 -15.17 34.82
N LEU A 111 5.72 -14.14 34.80
CA LEU A 111 6.56 -13.80 33.65
C LEU A 111 7.50 -14.94 33.26
N GLY A 112 8.08 -15.64 34.25
CA GLY A 112 8.96 -16.80 34.02
C GLY A 112 8.27 -18.02 33.40
N GLN A 113 6.94 -18.12 33.52
CA GLN A 113 6.14 -19.23 32.97
C GLN A 113 5.32 -18.84 31.73
N LEU A 114 5.42 -17.58 31.28
CA LEU A 114 4.63 -17.09 30.16
C LEU A 114 5.09 -17.76 28.85
N GLN A 115 4.13 -18.11 27.99
CA GLN A 115 4.44 -18.66 26.66
C GLN A 115 5.36 -17.73 25.87
N ASN A 116 6.25 -18.32 25.06
CA ASN A 116 7.19 -17.54 24.24
C ASN A 116 6.47 -16.57 23.28
N LYS A 117 7.19 -15.53 22.85
CA LYS A 117 6.70 -14.43 22.00
C LYS A 117 5.93 -14.91 20.75
N SER A 118 6.32 -16.04 20.16
CA SER A 118 5.70 -16.59 18.95
C SER A 118 4.35 -17.24 19.21
N ALA A 119 4.17 -17.90 20.36
CA ALA A 119 2.90 -18.52 20.75
C ALA A 119 1.79 -17.48 21.00
N LEU A 120 2.09 -16.38 21.70
CA LEU A 120 1.13 -15.31 21.93
C LEU A 120 0.71 -14.59 20.64
N ARG A 121 1.65 -14.37 19.71
CA ARG A 121 1.35 -13.86 18.36
C ARG A 121 0.35 -14.76 17.61
N LYS A 122 0.53 -16.08 17.69
CA LYS A 122 -0.40 -17.04 17.07
C LYS A 122 -1.79 -16.99 17.71
N VAL A 123 -1.90 -16.72 19.02
CA VAL A 123 -3.19 -16.56 19.70
C VAL A 123 -3.92 -15.32 19.21
N VAL A 124 -3.25 -14.15 19.16
CA VAL A 124 -3.83 -12.90 18.65
C VAL A 124 -4.32 -13.09 17.21
N ARG A 125 -3.49 -13.70 16.34
CA ARG A 125 -3.86 -13.98 14.95
C ARG A 125 -5.11 -14.86 14.85
N ARG A 126 -5.18 -15.94 15.63
CA ARG A 126 -6.33 -16.87 15.59
C ARG A 126 -7.63 -16.21 16.03
N VAL A 127 -7.59 -15.36 17.05
CA VAL A 127 -8.79 -14.65 17.54
C VAL A 127 -9.30 -13.68 16.49
N ARG A 128 -8.41 -12.88 15.90
CA ARG A 128 -8.77 -11.92 14.86
C ARG A 128 -9.34 -12.59 13.62
N ASN A 129 -8.68 -13.63 13.13
CA ASN A 129 -9.18 -14.42 12.00
C ASN A 129 -10.56 -15.04 12.28
N LYS A 130 -10.81 -15.47 13.53
CA LYS A 130 -12.09 -16.07 13.92
C LYS A 130 -13.24 -15.05 14.04
N GLN A 131 -12.94 -13.81 14.44
CA GLN A 131 -13.94 -12.76 14.53
C GLN A 131 -14.26 -12.09 13.20
N GLN A 132 -13.28 -12.00 12.29
CA GLN A 132 -13.48 -11.38 10.98
C GLN A 132 -14.14 -12.33 9.95
N ASN A 133 -14.47 -13.58 10.32
CA ASN A 133 -14.85 -14.64 9.35
C ASN A 133 -13.88 -14.74 8.15
N ALA A 134 -12.67 -14.20 8.28
CA ALA A 134 -11.74 -14.08 7.18
C ALA A 134 -11.33 -15.50 6.76
N PRO A 135 -11.49 -15.87 5.48
CA PRO A 135 -11.08 -17.18 5.00
C PRO A 135 -9.61 -17.44 5.32
N GLN A 136 -9.20 -18.71 5.30
CA GLN A 136 -7.77 -19.00 5.33
C GLN A 136 -7.09 -18.25 4.17
N ASN A 137 -5.97 -17.57 4.43
CA ASN A 137 -5.24 -16.89 3.36
C ASN A 137 -4.83 -17.96 2.34
N PRO A 138 -5.19 -17.82 1.06
CA PRO A 138 -4.84 -18.82 0.08
C PRO A 138 -3.33 -18.92 -0.06
N GLU A 139 -2.87 -20.09 -0.50
CA GLU A 139 -1.45 -20.33 -0.79
C GLU A 139 -1.09 -19.84 -2.20
N ASP A 140 -2.08 -19.81 -3.11
CA ASP A 140 -1.90 -19.44 -4.50
C ASP A 140 -2.97 -18.44 -4.97
N ARG A 141 -2.59 -17.50 -5.84
CA ARG A 141 -3.51 -16.48 -6.38
C ARG A 141 -4.57 -17.06 -7.31
N SER A 142 -4.25 -18.12 -8.04
CA SER A 142 -5.15 -18.77 -9.01
C SER A 142 -6.34 -19.45 -8.32
N THR A 143 -6.17 -19.85 -7.06
CA THR A 143 -7.19 -20.49 -6.22
C THR A 143 -7.90 -19.53 -5.25
N LEU A 144 -7.57 -18.24 -5.30
CA LEU A 144 -8.17 -17.22 -4.44
C LEU A 144 -9.67 -17.07 -4.76
N MET A 145 -10.54 -17.38 -3.81
CA MET A 145 -11.96 -17.06 -3.92
C MET A 145 -12.26 -15.82 -3.10
N ILE A 146 -12.73 -14.74 -3.73
CA ILE A 146 -13.13 -13.51 -3.04
C ILE A 146 -14.56 -13.66 -2.52
N PRO A 147 -14.80 -13.68 -1.20
CA PRO A 147 -16.15 -13.76 -0.66
C PRO A 147 -16.98 -12.52 -0.99
N PRO A 148 -18.32 -12.62 -1.03
CA PRO A 148 -19.22 -11.49 -1.30
C PRO A 148 -18.97 -10.26 -0.42
N ASP A 149 -18.64 -10.48 0.85
CA ASP A 149 -18.35 -9.41 1.81
C ASP A 149 -17.13 -8.58 1.40
N TYR A 150 -16.21 -9.11 0.59
CA TYR A 150 -15.04 -8.42 0.07
C TYR A 150 -15.25 -7.88 -1.35
N SER A 151 -16.23 -8.40 -2.11
CA SER A 151 -16.54 -7.93 -3.46
C SER A 151 -17.54 -6.78 -3.51
N ARG A 152 -18.23 -6.47 -2.41
CA ARG A 152 -19.17 -5.34 -2.30
C ARG A 152 -18.63 -4.22 -1.41
N TYR A 153 -19.03 -2.98 -1.67
CA TYR A 153 -18.65 -1.81 -0.88
C TYR A 153 -19.89 -1.07 -0.35
N GLU A 154 -19.86 -0.71 0.93
CA GLU A 154 -20.93 0.04 1.60
C GLU A 154 -20.66 1.55 1.49
N TYR A 155 -21.21 2.18 0.45
CA TYR A 155 -21.01 3.62 0.20
C TYR A 155 -21.91 4.49 1.10
N GLU A 156 -23.02 3.96 1.59
CA GLU A 156 -23.87 4.55 2.64
C GLU A 156 -24.37 3.45 3.58
N PRO A 157 -24.73 3.78 4.84
CA PRO A 157 -25.25 2.78 5.78
C PRO A 157 -26.41 1.97 5.20
N GLY A 158 -26.20 0.68 4.97
CA GLY A 158 -27.17 -0.25 4.37
C GLY A 158 -27.26 -0.22 2.83
N ALA A 159 -26.53 0.66 2.15
CA ALA A 159 -26.49 0.73 0.69
C ALA A 159 -25.13 0.27 0.15
N TYR A 160 -25.18 -0.62 -0.85
CA TYR A 160 -24.00 -1.33 -1.34
C TYR A 160 -23.91 -1.27 -2.87
N GLU A 161 -22.69 -1.15 -3.38
CA GLU A 161 -22.37 -1.27 -4.81
C GLU A 161 -21.29 -2.34 -5.02
N ASN A 162 -21.04 -2.70 -6.30
CA ASN A 162 -19.93 -3.59 -6.61
C ASN A 162 -18.59 -2.88 -6.35
N PHE A 163 -17.66 -3.62 -5.74
CA PHE A 163 -16.33 -3.15 -5.42
C PHE A 163 -15.23 -3.89 -6.17
N LEU A 164 -15.36 -5.21 -6.31
CA LEU A 164 -14.55 -5.99 -7.25
C LEU A 164 -15.19 -5.81 -8.62
N LEU A 165 -14.59 -4.97 -9.45
CA LEU A 165 -15.13 -4.60 -10.76
C LEU A 165 -14.75 -5.62 -11.83
N ALA A 166 -13.51 -6.11 -11.80
CA ALA A 166 -13.08 -7.20 -12.67
C ALA A 166 -12.11 -8.16 -11.99
N ASP A 167 -12.16 -9.40 -12.46
CA ASP A 167 -11.32 -10.50 -12.05
C ASP A 167 -10.99 -11.31 -13.31
N SER A 168 -9.70 -11.50 -13.61
CA SER A 168 -9.29 -12.26 -14.80
C SER A 168 -9.59 -13.76 -14.71
N GLY A 169 -10.01 -14.26 -13.54
CA GLY A 169 -10.64 -15.56 -13.38
C GLY A 169 -9.89 -16.53 -12.47
N GLU A 170 -10.64 -17.49 -11.92
CA GLU A 170 -10.08 -18.63 -11.21
C GLU A 170 -9.29 -19.54 -12.16
N GLY A 171 -8.16 -20.07 -11.68
CA GLY A 171 -7.23 -20.87 -12.49
C GLY A 171 -6.20 -20.04 -13.27
N ASP A 172 -6.35 -18.72 -13.34
CA ASP A 172 -5.35 -17.84 -13.93
C ASP A 172 -4.12 -17.71 -13.01
N GLN A 173 -2.95 -18.16 -13.49
CA GLN A 173 -1.68 -18.04 -12.76
C GLN A 173 -1.18 -16.59 -12.70
N GLU A 174 -1.60 -15.76 -13.66
CA GLU A 174 -1.30 -14.34 -13.77
C GLU A 174 -2.57 -13.53 -13.50
N ARG A 175 -3.31 -13.93 -12.45
CA ARG A 175 -4.58 -13.32 -12.08
C ARG A 175 -4.44 -11.84 -11.76
N ILE A 176 -5.37 -11.05 -12.29
CA ILE A 176 -5.52 -9.61 -12.07
C ILE A 176 -6.85 -9.36 -11.37
N LEU A 177 -6.82 -8.61 -10.27
CA LEU A 177 -8.03 -8.14 -9.58
C LEU A 177 -8.10 -6.62 -9.67
N ILE A 178 -9.24 -6.11 -10.14
CA ILE A 178 -9.51 -4.68 -10.27
C ILE A 178 -10.64 -4.32 -9.32
N PHE A 179 -10.34 -3.47 -8.36
CA PHE A 179 -11.32 -2.90 -7.44
C PHE A 179 -11.54 -1.42 -7.73
N GLY A 180 -12.72 -0.91 -7.39
CA GLY A 180 -13.11 0.49 -7.58
C GLY A 180 -14.56 0.70 -7.19
N ARG A 181 -15.05 1.93 -7.30
CA ARG A 181 -16.48 2.23 -7.16
C ARG A 181 -17.17 1.98 -8.50
N GLU A 182 -18.20 1.15 -8.53
CA GLU A 182 -19.00 0.91 -9.73
C GLU A 182 -19.63 2.21 -10.25
N SER A 183 -20.18 3.02 -9.35
CA SER A 183 -20.78 4.33 -9.65
C SER A 183 -19.83 5.35 -10.29
N PHE A 184 -18.51 5.17 -10.21
CA PHE A 184 -17.58 6.08 -10.87
C PHE A 184 -17.56 5.93 -12.41
N GLN A 185 -18.10 4.83 -12.92
CA GLN A 185 -18.30 4.63 -14.35
C GLN A 185 -19.14 5.75 -14.99
N ASP A 186 -20.14 6.27 -14.26
CA ASP A 186 -21.10 7.26 -14.77
C ASP A 186 -20.44 8.54 -15.28
N PHE A 187 -19.31 8.91 -14.68
CA PHE A 187 -18.54 10.09 -15.09
C PHE A 187 -17.21 9.76 -15.77
N SER A 188 -16.97 8.50 -16.15
CA SER A 188 -15.73 8.07 -16.81
C SER A 188 -15.41 8.86 -18.09
N HIS A 189 -16.44 9.25 -18.84
CA HIS A 189 -16.34 10.06 -20.07
C HIS A 189 -15.82 11.49 -19.86
N LEU A 190 -15.78 11.96 -18.62
CA LEU A 190 -15.33 13.30 -18.25
C LEU A 190 -13.87 13.31 -17.74
N ILE A 191 -13.20 12.16 -17.74
CA ILE A 191 -11.84 12.01 -17.23
C ILE A 191 -10.83 12.29 -18.35
N ALA A 192 -10.16 13.44 -18.28
CA ALA A 192 -9.15 13.84 -19.25
C ALA A 192 -7.73 13.38 -18.89
N ASP A 193 -7.36 13.41 -17.60
CA ASP A 193 -6.04 13.03 -17.13
C ASP A 193 -6.09 11.84 -16.17
N LEU A 194 -5.25 10.85 -16.43
CA LEU A 194 -4.97 9.75 -15.52
C LEU A 194 -3.56 9.85 -14.94
N TYR A 195 -3.41 9.37 -13.72
CA TYR A 195 -2.17 9.24 -12.98
C TYR A 195 -2.02 7.81 -12.52
N VAL A 196 -0.90 7.18 -12.88
CA VAL A 196 -0.74 5.74 -12.73
C VAL A 196 0.59 5.45 -12.06
N ASP A 197 0.54 4.64 -11.01
CA ASP A 197 1.72 4.24 -10.25
C ASP A 197 1.49 2.89 -9.58
N GLY A 198 2.55 2.19 -9.22
CA GLY A 198 2.44 0.96 -8.46
C GLY A 198 3.51 0.78 -7.40
N THR A 199 3.14 0.15 -6.30
CA THR A 199 3.98 -0.02 -5.12
C THR A 199 4.00 -1.47 -4.64
N PHE A 200 5.17 -1.88 -4.13
CA PHE A 200 5.41 -3.23 -3.59
C PHE A 200 5.09 -3.33 -2.09
N LEU A 201 5.26 -2.23 -1.36
CA LEU A 201 5.37 -2.23 0.10
C LEU A 201 4.07 -2.62 0.81
N VAL A 202 2.95 -2.21 0.23
CA VAL A 202 1.59 -2.43 0.75
C VAL A 202 0.87 -3.58 0.04
N CYS A 203 1.51 -4.19 -0.96
CA CYS A 203 0.93 -5.26 -1.75
C CYS A 203 0.79 -6.54 -0.92
N PRO A 204 -0.38 -7.22 -0.95
CA PRO A 204 -0.53 -8.55 -0.37
C PRO A 204 0.50 -9.53 -0.95
N ALA A 205 1.00 -10.45 -0.13
CA ALA A 205 2.07 -11.37 -0.53
C ALA A 205 1.73 -12.27 -1.74
N LEU A 206 0.44 -12.46 -2.04
CA LEU A 206 -0.04 -13.22 -3.20
C LEU A 206 0.16 -12.47 -4.52
N PHE A 207 0.37 -11.16 -4.48
CA PHE A 207 0.51 -10.31 -5.64
C PHE A 207 1.89 -9.62 -5.65
N PHE A 208 2.37 -9.28 -6.84
CA PHE A 208 3.67 -8.65 -6.97
C PHE A 208 3.58 -7.16 -6.69
N GLN A 209 2.55 -6.48 -7.22
CA GLN A 209 2.43 -5.04 -7.13
C GLN A 209 0.99 -4.61 -6.85
N PHE A 210 0.83 -3.63 -5.98
CA PHE A 210 -0.39 -2.87 -5.84
C PHE A 210 -0.31 -1.66 -6.76
N PHE A 211 -1.14 -1.65 -7.78
CA PHE A 211 -1.17 -0.65 -8.84
C PHE A 211 -2.42 0.21 -8.70
N VAL A 212 -2.29 1.53 -8.84
CA VAL A 212 -3.39 2.45 -8.60
C VAL A 212 -3.51 3.40 -9.78
N ILE A 213 -4.74 3.66 -10.19
CA ILE A 213 -5.08 4.67 -11.19
C ILE A 213 -5.89 5.75 -10.49
N LEU A 214 -5.39 6.98 -10.55
CA LEU A 214 -6.07 8.18 -10.10
C LEU A 214 -6.54 8.96 -11.34
N ALA A 215 -7.74 9.53 -11.27
CA ALA A 215 -8.33 10.35 -12.31
C ALA A 215 -8.44 11.79 -11.86
N ARG A 216 -8.16 12.72 -12.77
CA ARG A 216 -8.47 14.13 -12.57
C ARG A 216 -9.96 14.40 -12.81
N ARG A 217 -10.57 15.12 -11.87
CA ARG A 217 -11.89 15.72 -11.95
C ARG A 217 -11.77 17.19 -11.55
N ASN A 218 -11.65 18.07 -12.54
CA ASN A 218 -11.30 19.48 -12.32
C ASN A 218 -9.98 19.60 -11.52
N ASP A 219 -9.95 20.35 -10.42
CA ASP A 219 -8.76 20.47 -9.56
C ASP A 219 -8.55 19.28 -8.61
N PHE A 220 -9.50 18.33 -8.54
CA PHE A 220 -9.39 17.15 -7.70
C PHE A 220 -8.75 15.99 -8.45
N VAL A 221 -7.90 15.23 -7.74
CA VAL A 221 -7.33 13.98 -8.24
C VAL A 221 -7.72 12.86 -7.30
N LEU A 222 -8.51 11.91 -7.81
CA LEU A 222 -9.20 10.90 -7.02
C LEU A 222 -8.76 9.50 -7.46
N PRO A 223 -8.48 8.57 -6.54
CA PRO A 223 -8.26 7.18 -6.90
C PRO A 223 -9.55 6.57 -7.43
N VAL A 224 -9.47 5.96 -8.62
CA VAL A 224 -10.63 5.36 -9.30
C VAL A 224 -10.50 3.85 -9.45
N PHE A 225 -9.27 3.34 -9.59
CA PHE A 225 -9.00 1.90 -9.62
C PHE A 225 -7.86 1.51 -8.70
N TYR A 226 -8.05 0.36 -8.04
CA TYR A 226 -7.12 -0.29 -7.13
C TYR A 226 -6.87 -1.70 -7.64
N ILE A 227 -5.67 -1.97 -8.11
CA ILE A 227 -5.40 -3.14 -8.95
C ILE A 227 -4.29 -3.97 -8.31
N LEU A 228 -4.53 -5.27 -8.19
CA LEU A 228 -3.52 -6.22 -7.74
C LEU A 228 -2.94 -6.94 -8.96
N LEU A 229 -1.67 -6.68 -9.24
CA LEU A 229 -0.96 -7.20 -10.40
C LEU A 229 -0.05 -8.37 -10.05
N PRO A 230 0.06 -9.38 -10.92
CA PRO A 230 0.88 -10.54 -10.65
C PRO A 230 2.36 -10.36 -10.97
N ASN A 231 2.68 -9.43 -11.85
CA ASN A 231 4.04 -9.07 -12.26
C ASN A 231 4.00 -7.67 -12.91
N LYS A 232 5.14 -7.24 -13.46
CA LYS A 232 5.31 -5.95 -14.15
C LYS A 232 5.66 -6.10 -15.64
N THR A 233 5.14 -7.16 -16.28
CA THR A 233 5.37 -7.39 -17.70
C THR A 233 4.43 -6.55 -18.56
N GLU A 234 4.85 -6.26 -19.80
CA GLU A 234 4.02 -5.55 -20.78
C GLU A 234 2.68 -6.25 -21.03
N ILE A 235 2.69 -7.59 -21.06
CA ILE A 235 1.48 -8.40 -21.24
C ILE A 235 0.48 -8.14 -20.10
N THR A 236 0.95 -8.14 -18.86
CA THR A 236 0.11 -7.89 -17.68
C THR A 236 -0.48 -6.48 -17.69
N TYR A 237 0.32 -5.45 -17.99
CA TYR A 237 -0.22 -4.09 -18.10
C TYR A 237 -1.22 -3.96 -19.25
N ARG A 238 -0.94 -4.57 -20.40
CA ARG A 238 -1.86 -4.56 -21.54
C ARG A 238 -3.20 -5.20 -21.18
N ARG A 239 -3.17 -6.39 -20.56
CA ARG A 239 -4.38 -7.06 -20.04
C ARG A 239 -5.14 -6.16 -19.07
N THR A 240 -4.43 -5.52 -18.15
CA THR A 240 -5.02 -4.60 -17.17
C THR A 240 -5.73 -3.44 -17.86
N PHE A 241 -5.07 -2.72 -18.78
CA PHE A 241 -5.69 -1.61 -19.49
C PHE A 241 -6.84 -2.05 -20.39
N GLN A 242 -6.77 -3.24 -20.99
CA GLN A 242 -7.88 -3.82 -21.76
C GLN A 242 -9.12 -4.06 -20.87
N MET A 243 -8.93 -4.71 -19.72
CA MET A 243 -10.01 -4.91 -18.74
C MET A 243 -10.61 -3.58 -18.27
N LEU A 244 -9.79 -2.54 -18.06
CA LEU A 244 -10.29 -1.21 -17.69
C LEU A 244 -11.13 -0.56 -18.80
N ARG A 245 -10.74 -0.73 -20.06
CA ARG A 245 -11.49 -0.22 -21.21
C ARG A 245 -12.80 -0.99 -21.44
N GLU A 246 -12.82 -2.28 -21.13
CA GLU A 246 -14.04 -3.09 -21.13
C GLU A 246 -14.98 -2.68 -19.99
N LEU A 247 -14.44 -2.41 -18.79
CA LEU A 247 -15.19 -1.92 -17.65
C LEU A 247 -15.80 -0.55 -17.94
N TRP A 248 -14.99 0.41 -18.40
CA TRP A 248 -15.42 1.77 -18.68
C TRP A 248 -15.21 2.11 -20.17
N PRO A 249 -16.12 1.71 -21.08
CA PRO A 249 -15.96 1.92 -22.52
C PRO A 249 -15.90 3.38 -22.95
N ALA A 250 -16.48 4.28 -22.14
CA ALA A 250 -16.47 5.72 -22.40
C ALA A 250 -15.21 6.43 -21.85
N LEU A 251 -14.32 5.72 -21.15
CA LEU A 251 -13.06 6.28 -20.66
C LEU A 251 -12.10 6.52 -21.84
N ASN A 252 -11.89 7.79 -22.19
CA ASN A 252 -11.00 8.21 -23.25
C ASN A 252 -10.10 9.36 -22.79
N PRO A 253 -9.03 9.07 -22.02
CA PRO A 253 -8.19 10.10 -21.43
C PRO A 253 -7.32 10.78 -22.49
N ASP A 254 -7.23 12.10 -22.44
CA ASP A 254 -6.31 12.91 -23.26
C ASP A 254 -4.85 12.64 -22.87
N SER A 255 -4.60 12.32 -21.61
CA SER A 255 -3.26 12.02 -21.12
C SER A 255 -3.21 11.01 -19.98
N ILE A 256 -2.09 10.29 -19.92
CA ILE A 256 -1.81 9.32 -18.87
C ILE A 256 -0.41 9.56 -18.34
N SER A 257 -0.30 9.98 -17.07
CA SER A 257 0.97 10.21 -16.41
C SER A 257 1.48 8.96 -15.72
N VAL A 258 2.72 8.55 -16.05
CA VAL A 258 3.30 7.26 -15.64
C VAL A 258 4.78 7.38 -15.29
N ASP A 259 5.33 6.35 -14.65
CA ASP A 259 6.77 6.16 -14.47
C ASP A 259 7.48 5.70 -15.77
N PHE A 260 8.81 5.76 -15.80
CA PHE A 260 9.69 5.37 -16.90
C PHE A 260 9.88 3.84 -16.96
N GLU A 261 8.78 3.10 -17.01
CA GLU A 261 8.78 1.67 -17.27
C GLU A 261 8.27 1.38 -18.69
N LEU A 262 9.15 0.88 -19.55
CA LEU A 262 8.86 0.67 -20.97
C LEU A 262 7.63 -0.23 -21.20
N ALA A 263 7.46 -1.25 -20.35
CA ALA A 263 6.31 -2.15 -20.40
C ALA A 263 4.96 -1.44 -20.25
N ILE A 264 4.87 -0.46 -19.34
CA ILE A 264 3.65 0.33 -19.15
C ILE A 264 3.41 1.25 -20.35
N HIS A 265 4.46 1.89 -20.87
CA HIS A 265 4.35 2.78 -22.04
C HIS A 265 3.84 2.04 -23.26
N ASN A 266 4.40 0.86 -23.54
CA ASN A 266 3.97 0.03 -24.67
C ASN A 266 2.52 -0.41 -24.51
N ALA A 267 2.13 -0.86 -23.32
CA ALA A 267 0.75 -1.26 -23.04
C ALA A 267 -0.25 -0.10 -23.25
N ILE A 268 0.09 1.12 -22.80
CA ILE A 268 -0.75 2.30 -23.01
C ILE A 268 -0.88 2.65 -24.48
N ARG A 269 0.23 2.68 -25.25
CA ARG A 269 0.18 2.97 -26.70
C ARG A 269 -0.72 2.01 -27.46
N ILE A 270 -0.79 0.76 -27.01
CA ILE A 270 -1.65 -0.26 -27.65
C ILE A 270 -3.13 -0.04 -27.29
N VAL A 271 -3.45 0.27 -26.03
CA VAL A 271 -4.84 0.29 -25.55
C VAL A 271 -5.50 1.67 -25.69
N PHE A 272 -4.73 2.73 -25.46
CA PHE A 272 -5.11 4.14 -25.55
C PHE A 272 -4.17 4.90 -26.51
N PRO A 273 -4.22 4.60 -27.83
CA PRO A 273 -3.28 5.17 -28.81
C PRO A 273 -3.33 6.69 -28.92
N GLU A 274 -4.50 7.30 -28.68
CA GLU A 274 -4.71 8.75 -28.73
C GLU A 274 -4.25 9.48 -27.47
N ALA A 275 -4.00 8.75 -26.37
CA ALA A 275 -3.62 9.35 -25.10
C ALA A 275 -2.15 9.79 -25.11
N HIS A 276 -1.90 11.02 -24.66
CA HIS A 276 -0.55 11.52 -24.47
C HIS A 276 0.08 10.89 -23.23
N ILE A 277 1.10 10.06 -23.43
CA ILE A 277 1.88 9.49 -22.31
C ILE A 277 2.76 10.59 -21.71
N ARG A 278 2.59 10.88 -20.42
CA ARG A 278 3.31 11.93 -19.69
C ARG A 278 4.20 11.33 -18.60
N GLY A 279 5.48 11.18 -18.89
CA GLY A 279 6.50 10.84 -17.92
C GLY A 279 6.51 11.80 -16.72
N CYS A 280 6.70 11.23 -15.53
CA CYS A 280 6.80 11.96 -14.29
C CYS A 280 8.21 12.58 -14.12
N PHE A 281 8.33 13.91 -14.06
CA PHE A 281 9.61 14.61 -13.89
C PHE A 281 10.36 14.18 -12.61
N PHE A 282 9.63 13.88 -11.54
CA PHE A 282 10.23 13.37 -10.30
C PHE A 282 10.95 12.04 -10.54
N HIS A 283 10.33 11.12 -11.28
CA HIS A 283 10.96 9.85 -11.63
C HIS A 283 12.09 10.01 -12.65
N LEU A 284 12.00 10.97 -13.59
CA LEU A 284 13.11 11.31 -14.49
C LEU A 284 14.36 11.70 -13.70
N PHE A 285 14.18 12.56 -12.69
CA PHE A 285 15.27 12.95 -11.80
C PHE A 285 15.72 11.81 -10.88
N GLN A 286 14.82 10.94 -10.41
CA GLN A 286 15.23 9.75 -9.68
C GLN A 286 16.11 8.82 -10.54
N ASN A 287 15.79 8.68 -11.83
CA ASN A 287 16.59 7.87 -12.76
C ASN A 287 18.00 8.43 -12.94
N LEU A 288 18.17 9.75 -12.96
CA LEU A 288 19.49 10.39 -12.88
C LEU A 288 20.25 9.95 -11.62
N LYS A 289 19.63 10.05 -10.43
CA LYS A 289 20.28 9.62 -9.17
C LYS A 289 20.64 8.13 -9.17
N LYS A 290 19.78 7.28 -9.72
CA LYS A 290 20.06 5.83 -9.88
C LYS A 290 21.27 5.60 -10.78
N HIS A 291 21.38 6.31 -11.91
CA HIS A 291 22.55 6.20 -12.79
C HIS A 291 23.82 6.79 -12.19
N LEU A 292 23.74 7.93 -11.49
CA LEU A 292 24.87 8.43 -10.70
C LEU A 292 25.35 7.40 -9.67
N SER A 293 24.44 6.64 -9.06
CA SER A 293 24.82 5.55 -8.16
C SER A 293 25.49 4.39 -8.89
N ALA A 294 25.00 4.01 -10.06
CA ALA A 294 25.56 2.92 -10.86
C ALA A 294 26.99 3.24 -11.32
N GLU A 295 27.26 4.50 -11.66
CA GLU A 295 28.59 5.00 -12.04
C GLU A 295 29.46 5.40 -10.83
N ASN A 296 29.04 5.11 -9.60
CA ASN A 296 29.75 5.46 -8.36
C ASN A 296 29.96 6.98 -8.13
N LEU A 297 29.19 7.83 -8.80
CA LEU A 297 29.24 9.30 -8.72
C LEU A 297 28.31 9.90 -7.66
N LEU A 298 27.43 9.09 -7.04
CA LEU A 298 26.43 9.61 -6.09
C LEU A 298 27.05 10.28 -4.85
N ASN A 299 28.18 9.76 -4.34
CA ASN A 299 28.87 10.37 -3.20
C ASN A 299 29.44 11.75 -3.57
N HIS A 300 30.03 11.87 -4.77
CA HIS A 300 30.54 13.14 -5.28
C HIS A 300 29.41 14.15 -5.49
N TYR A 301 28.28 13.71 -6.05
CA TYR A 301 27.05 14.51 -6.12
C TYR A 301 26.57 15.03 -4.76
N ASN A 302 26.66 14.22 -3.71
CA ASN A 302 26.20 14.62 -2.38
C ASN A 302 27.17 15.59 -1.67
N GLN A 303 28.44 15.60 -2.05
CA GLN A 303 29.50 16.36 -1.36
C GLN A 303 29.96 17.61 -2.12
N ASN A 304 29.81 17.65 -3.45
CA ASN A 304 30.25 18.76 -4.28
C ASN A 304 29.03 19.51 -4.88
N PRO A 305 28.73 20.74 -4.42
CA PRO A 305 27.58 21.50 -4.88
C PRO A 305 27.61 21.85 -6.38
N GLU A 306 28.79 22.07 -6.94
CA GLU A 306 28.99 22.45 -8.33
C GLU A 306 28.76 21.25 -9.25
N PHE A 307 29.37 20.10 -8.94
CA PHE A 307 29.09 18.84 -9.62
C PHE A 307 27.60 18.48 -9.56
N ALA A 308 26.97 18.67 -8.39
CA ALA A 308 25.55 18.43 -8.23
C ALA A 308 24.71 19.36 -9.12
N LEU A 309 25.12 20.61 -9.30
CA LEU A 309 24.47 21.55 -10.20
C LEU A 309 24.59 21.09 -11.65
N TYR A 310 25.79 20.73 -12.11
CA TYR A 310 26.04 20.22 -13.46
C TYR A 310 25.24 18.95 -13.76
N ALA A 311 25.19 18.00 -12.84
CA ALA A 311 24.34 16.81 -12.99
C ALA A 311 22.86 17.19 -13.13
N ARG A 312 22.36 18.16 -12.34
CA ARG A 312 20.97 18.63 -12.47
C ARG A 312 20.68 19.31 -13.82
N MET A 313 21.67 19.98 -14.42
CA MET A 313 21.51 20.59 -15.75
C MET A 313 21.18 19.59 -16.84
N ILE A 314 21.63 18.33 -16.71
CA ILE A 314 21.27 17.24 -17.64
C ILE A 314 19.75 17.01 -17.64
N VAL A 315 19.13 16.92 -16.45
CA VAL A 315 17.68 16.71 -16.34
C VAL A 315 16.89 17.98 -16.68
N SER A 316 17.51 19.17 -16.55
CA SER A 316 16.92 20.45 -16.97
C SER A 316 16.64 20.53 -18.48
N LEU A 317 17.24 19.64 -19.30
CA LEU A 317 16.88 19.48 -20.72
C LEU A 317 15.38 19.18 -20.91
N ALA A 318 14.71 18.62 -19.91
CA ALA A 318 13.25 18.40 -19.94
C ALA A 318 12.45 19.71 -20.04
N PHE A 319 13.05 20.84 -19.69
CA PHE A 319 12.44 22.16 -19.80
C PHE A 319 12.91 22.91 -21.05
N VAL A 320 13.60 22.30 -22.01
CA VAL A 320 13.96 22.98 -23.26
C VAL A 320 12.83 22.81 -24.28
N PRO A 321 12.51 23.81 -25.13
CA PRO A 321 11.63 23.59 -26.29
C PRO A 321 12.10 22.38 -27.10
N GLN A 322 11.19 21.49 -27.50
CA GLN A 322 11.59 20.23 -28.16
C GLN A 322 12.39 20.46 -29.45
N ASN A 323 12.11 21.55 -30.17
CA ASN A 323 12.81 21.91 -31.40
C ASN A 323 14.29 22.29 -31.15
N ASP A 324 14.61 22.78 -29.96
CA ASP A 324 15.95 23.27 -29.62
C ASP A 324 16.74 22.26 -28.78
N LEU A 325 16.14 21.10 -28.48
CA LEU A 325 16.70 20.09 -27.59
C LEU A 325 18.10 19.62 -28.04
N LEU A 326 18.33 19.55 -29.35
CA LEU A 326 19.63 19.16 -29.90
C LEU A 326 20.67 20.26 -29.74
N GLN A 327 20.30 21.51 -29.99
CA GLN A 327 21.19 22.65 -29.77
C GLN A 327 21.58 22.76 -28.29
N ALA A 328 20.60 22.58 -27.39
CA ALA A 328 20.83 22.59 -25.95
C ALA A 328 21.71 21.43 -25.49
N LEU A 329 21.51 20.24 -26.05
CA LEU A 329 22.36 19.09 -25.75
C LEU A 329 23.82 19.35 -26.13
N THR A 330 24.08 19.85 -27.35
CA THR A 330 25.45 20.16 -27.81
C THR A 330 26.09 21.27 -26.99
N ALA A 331 25.34 22.32 -26.65
CA ALA A 331 25.85 23.36 -25.76
C ALA A 331 26.23 22.79 -24.38
N LEU A 332 25.38 21.93 -23.83
CA LEU A 332 25.61 21.29 -22.54
C LEU A 332 26.79 20.31 -22.56
N GLU A 333 26.95 19.53 -23.63
CA GLU A 333 28.07 18.60 -23.83
C GLU A 333 29.43 19.32 -23.76
N ASN A 334 29.55 20.47 -24.41
CA ASN A 334 30.77 21.30 -24.38
C ASN A 334 31.01 22.01 -23.03
N TYR A 335 29.97 22.10 -22.19
CA TYR A 335 30.03 22.83 -20.92
C TYR A 335 30.25 21.92 -19.71
N LEU A 336 29.81 20.66 -19.79
CA LEU A 336 29.91 19.71 -18.69
C LEU A 336 31.36 19.20 -18.51
N PRO A 337 31.75 18.89 -17.26
CA PRO A 337 33.05 18.28 -16.99
C PRO A 337 33.06 16.81 -17.44
N GLN A 338 34.26 16.29 -17.75
CA GLN A 338 34.46 14.95 -18.31
C GLN A 338 33.82 13.85 -17.45
N GLU A 339 33.80 14.01 -16.12
CA GLU A 339 33.21 13.03 -15.20
C GLU A 339 31.69 12.82 -15.42
N LEU A 340 30.98 13.75 -16.05
CA LEU A 340 29.56 13.64 -16.35
C LEU A 340 29.24 13.14 -17.77
N GLU A 341 30.25 12.89 -18.61
CA GLU A 341 30.06 12.41 -19.98
C GLU A 341 29.23 11.13 -20.03
N GLN A 342 29.49 10.17 -19.14
CA GLN A 342 28.75 8.91 -19.08
C GLN A 342 27.28 9.09 -18.71
N ILE A 343 26.99 10.06 -17.83
CA ILE A 343 25.63 10.39 -17.41
C ILE A 343 24.87 11.10 -18.54
N LEU A 344 25.53 12.03 -19.23
CA LEU A 344 24.95 12.69 -20.41
C LEU A 344 24.72 11.70 -21.55
N ALA A 345 25.66 10.78 -21.76
CA ALA A 345 25.57 9.69 -22.72
C ALA A 345 24.36 8.78 -22.44
N TYR A 346 24.16 8.37 -21.18
CA TYR A 346 22.98 7.64 -20.74
C TYR A 346 21.69 8.40 -21.06
N PHE A 347 21.64 9.69 -20.69
CA PHE A 347 20.47 10.52 -20.90
C PHE A 347 20.16 10.65 -22.39
N THR A 348 21.17 10.94 -23.20
CA THR A 348 21.06 11.03 -24.66
C THR A 348 20.53 9.74 -25.26
N ASN A 349 21.10 8.58 -24.89
CA ASN A 349 20.64 7.27 -25.39
C ASN A 349 19.17 6.99 -25.07
N THR A 350 18.77 7.30 -23.84
CA THR A 350 17.47 6.89 -23.30
C THR A 350 16.34 7.81 -23.73
N TYR A 351 16.60 9.11 -23.85
CA TYR A 351 15.58 10.15 -23.94
C TYR A 351 15.62 10.97 -25.24
N ILE A 352 16.78 11.06 -25.91
CA ILE A 352 16.97 11.88 -27.12
C ILE A 352 17.25 11.03 -28.37
N GLY A 353 17.97 9.92 -28.21
CA GLY A 353 18.48 9.07 -29.27
C GLY A 353 19.85 9.55 -29.77
N ARG A 354 20.79 8.65 -30.05
CA ARG A 354 22.12 8.99 -30.60
C ARG A 354 22.13 9.07 -32.12
N ILE A 355 23.00 9.92 -32.67
CA ILE A 355 23.33 9.90 -34.10
C ILE A 355 24.15 8.63 -34.39
N ARG A 356 23.75 7.88 -35.40
CA ARG A 356 24.47 6.71 -35.93
C ARG A 356 25.48 7.18 -36.98
N ASN A 357 26.46 6.32 -37.29
CA ASN A 357 27.50 6.62 -38.29
C ASN A 357 26.96 6.94 -39.70
N ASN A 358 25.73 6.52 -40.02
CA ASN A 358 25.04 6.82 -41.28
C ASN A 358 24.27 8.15 -41.26
N GLY A 359 24.46 8.99 -40.24
CA GLY A 359 23.76 10.27 -40.06
C GLY A 359 22.32 10.19 -39.52
N THR A 360 21.75 8.98 -39.39
CA THR A 360 20.39 8.80 -38.85
C THR A 360 20.40 8.75 -37.32
N ARG A 361 19.34 9.26 -36.67
CA ARG A 361 19.21 9.18 -35.20
C ARG A 361 18.52 7.88 -34.80
N ALA A 362 19.12 7.12 -33.87
CA ALA A 362 18.50 5.96 -33.27
C ALA A 362 17.26 6.38 -32.47
N PRO A 363 16.14 5.63 -32.51
CA PRO A 363 14.98 5.97 -31.70
C PRO A 363 15.34 5.85 -30.21
N PRO A 364 14.99 6.86 -29.38
CA PRO A 364 15.16 6.76 -27.94
C PRO A 364 14.18 5.74 -27.34
N THR A 365 14.53 5.21 -26.16
CA THR A 365 13.62 4.37 -25.37
C THR A 365 12.34 5.12 -25.02
N PHE A 366 12.48 6.39 -24.63
CA PHE A 366 11.36 7.29 -24.36
C PHE A 366 11.45 8.52 -25.26
N VAL A 367 10.44 8.69 -26.11
CA VAL A 367 10.37 9.81 -27.06
C VAL A 367 10.31 11.17 -26.33
N PRO A 368 10.94 12.24 -26.85
CA PRO A 368 10.94 13.57 -26.23
C PRO A 368 9.56 14.06 -25.80
N SER A 369 8.53 13.83 -26.60
CA SER A 369 7.15 14.22 -26.30
C SER A 369 6.59 13.57 -25.03
N SER A 370 7.13 12.43 -24.57
CA SER A 370 6.65 11.77 -23.36
C SER A 370 7.26 12.32 -22.09
N TRP A 371 8.50 12.85 -22.10
CA TRP A 371 9.20 13.27 -20.87
C TRP A 371 9.53 14.75 -20.82
N ASN A 372 9.49 15.45 -21.95
CA ASN A 372 9.65 16.89 -21.99
C ASN A 372 8.47 17.58 -21.28
N VAL A 373 8.79 18.56 -20.44
CA VAL A 373 7.84 19.29 -19.61
C VAL A 373 7.77 20.78 -19.95
N TYR A 374 8.41 21.25 -21.02
CA TYR A 374 8.41 22.67 -21.41
C TYR A 374 6.98 23.20 -21.62
N THR A 375 6.23 22.61 -22.56
CA THR A 375 4.84 23.00 -22.84
C THR A 375 3.93 22.80 -21.64
N ARG A 376 4.13 21.72 -20.88
CA ARG A 376 3.37 21.47 -19.63
C ARG A 376 3.63 22.57 -18.61
N THR A 377 4.85 23.09 -18.53
CA THR A 377 5.20 24.16 -17.61
C THR A 377 4.51 25.45 -18.00
N ILE A 378 4.56 25.84 -19.28
CA ILE A 378 3.90 27.06 -19.79
C ILE A 378 2.39 27.00 -19.54
N ASN A 379 1.77 25.84 -19.76
CA ASN A 379 0.34 25.64 -19.57
C ASN A 379 -0.06 25.39 -18.10
N ASN A 380 0.87 25.54 -17.16
CA ASN A 380 0.66 25.29 -15.73
C ASN A 380 0.08 23.89 -15.41
N LEU A 381 0.44 22.90 -16.22
CA LEU A 381 0.04 21.51 -16.03
C LEU A 381 0.98 20.81 -15.05
N ASP A 382 0.47 19.76 -14.40
CA ASP A 382 1.28 18.95 -13.49
C ASP A 382 2.46 18.31 -14.22
N LYS A 383 3.60 18.26 -13.52
CA LYS A 383 4.88 17.73 -14.00
C LYS A 383 5.29 16.42 -13.30
N THR A 384 4.71 16.13 -12.14
CA THR A 384 5.07 14.98 -11.30
C THR A 384 3.83 14.16 -10.93
N ASN A 385 4.04 12.94 -10.43
CA ASN A 385 2.99 12.03 -10.01
C ASN A 385 2.78 12.05 -8.48
N ASN A 386 2.82 13.25 -7.89
CA ASN A 386 2.74 13.43 -6.43
C ASN A 386 1.44 12.87 -5.83
N TYR A 387 0.35 12.84 -6.61
CA TYR A 387 -0.94 12.33 -6.17
C TYR A 387 -0.88 10.83 -5.86
N CYS A 388 -0.27 10.04 -6.75
CA CYS A 388 -0.08 8.61 -6.51
C CYS A 388 0.82 8.34 -5.31
N GLU A 389 1.95 9.05 -5.18
CA GLU A 389 2.86 8.89 -4.03
C GLU A 389 2.20 9.27 -2.70
N ALA A 390 1.39 10.34 -2.69
CA ALA A 390 0.62 10.75 -1.52
C ALA A 390 -0.43 9.69 -1.16
N PHE A 391 -1.11 9.13 -2.17
CA PHE A 391 -2.08 8.06 -1.98
C PHE A 391 -1.42 6.79 -1.42
N HIS A 392 -0.32 6.33 -2.01
CA HIS A 392 0.43 5.17 -1.53
C HIS A 392 0.86 5.34 -0.06
N ARG A 393 1.33 6.53 0.31
CA ARG A 393 1.68 6.85 1.70
C ARG A 393 0.48 6.78 2.64
N LYS A 394 -0.68 7.25 2.20
CA LYS A 394 -1.95 7.17 2.95
C LYS A 394 -2.35 5.71 3.20
N VAL A 395 -2.30 4.87 2.17
CA VAL A 395 -2.56 3.42 2.26
C VAL A 395 -1.58 2.74 3.21
N GLN A 396 -0.29 3.07 3.11
CA GLN A 396 0.74 2.50 3.98
C GLN A 396 0.50 2.86 5.46
N LEU A 397 0.16 4.12 5.75
CA LEU A 397 -0.17 4.57 7.10
C LEU A 397 -1.41 3.85 7.64
N GLN A 398 -2.45 3.69 6.82
CA GLN A 398 -3.68 2.99 7.20
C GLN A 398 -3.43 1.51 7.51
N LEU A 399 -2.65 0.80 6.68
CA LEU A 399 -2.36 -0.62 6.88
C LEU A 399 -1.53 -0.91 8.14
N GLY A 400 -0.58 -0.01 8.47
CA GLY A 400 0.30 -0.12 9.62
C GLY A 400 1.23 -1.35 9.61
N VAL A 401 1.29 -2.08 8.49
CA VAL A 401 2.12 -3.27 8.28
C VAL A 401 2.59 -3.33 6.82
N SER A 402 3.78 -3.90 6.59
CA SER A 402 4.22 -4.30 5.26
C SER A 402 3.67 -5.68 4.91
N HIS A 403 3.31 -5.90 3.64
CA HIS A 403 2.82 -7.19 3.12
C HIS A 403 1.68 -7.83 3.93
N PRO A 404 0.49 -7.20 3.98
CA PRO A 404 -0.69 -7.75 4.66
C PRO A 404 -1.18 -9.06 4.02
N THR A 405 -2.03 -9.80 4.72
CA THR A 405 -2.88 -10.82 4.08
C THR A 405 -3.86 -10.14 3.12
N ILE A 406 -4.37 -10.87 2.13
CA ILE A 406 -5.34 -10.31 1.18
C ILE A 406 -6.59 -9.77 1.89
N TRP A 407 -7.08 -10.47 2.92
CA TRP A 407 -8.26 -10.05 3.68
C TRP A 407 -8.04 -8.74 4.45
N LYS A 408 -6.91 -8.63 5.16
CA LYS A 408 -6.56 -7.39 5.87
C LYS A 408 -6.38 -6.25 4.88
N PHE A 409 -5.76 -6.52 3.73
CA PHE A 409 -5.59 -5.51 2.70
C PHE A 409 -6.93 -4.97 2.21
N LEU A 410 -7.88 -5.83 1.88
CA LEU A 410 -9.19 -5.43 1.39
C LEU A 410 -10.01 -4.67 2.45
N ASP A 411 -9.96 -5.11 3.72
CA ASP A 411 -10.60 -4.40 4.83
C ASP A 411 -10.08 -2.97 4.98
N GLU A 412 -8.76 -2.80 4.96
CA GLU A 412 -8.15 -1.48 5.10
C GLU A 412 -8.29 -0.64 3.83
N LEU A 413 -8.28 -1.28 2.64
CA LEU A 413 -8.50 -0.60 1.37
C LEU A 413 -9.88 0.06 1.35
N LYS A 414 -10.94 -0.64 1.78
CA LYS A 414 -12.30 -0.07 1.89
C LYS A 414 -12.36 1.17 2.78
N LYS A 415 -11.59 1.20 3.87
CA LYS A 415 -11.48 2.41 4.71
C LYS A 415 -10.80 3.55 3.97
N VAL A 416 -9.75 3.28 3.20
CA VAL A 416 -9.09 4.28 2.34
C VAL A 416 -10.04 4.81 1.26
N VAL A 417 -10.84 3.93 0.64
CA VAL A 417 -11.89 4.29 -0.31
C VAL A 417 -12.88 5.24 0.35
N LYS A 418 -13.35 4.94 1.57
CA LYS A 418 -14.27 5.82 2.31
C LYS A 418 -13.71 7.21 2.58
N VAL A 419 -12.40 7.32 2.86
CA VAL A 419 -11.74 8.63 2.99
C VAL A 419 -11.65 9.34 1.64
N SER A 420 -11.54 8.60 0.54
CA SER A 420 -11.52 9.15 -0.82
C SER A 420 -12.91 9.62 -1.26
N ASP A 421 -13.97 8.92 -0.83
CA ASP A 421 -15.36 9.35 -1.02
C ASP A 421 -15.60 10.71 -0.38
N ALA A 422 -15.09 10.95 0.83
CA ALA A 422 -15.20 12.26 1.45
C ALA A 422 -14.54 13.38 0.61
N GLN A 423 -13.45 13.07 -0.13
CA GLN A 423 -12.83 14.03 -1.05
C GLN A 423 -13.65 14.22 -2.32
N TYR A 424 -14.32 13.16 -2.81
CA TYR A 424 -15.26 13.26 -3.91
C TYR A 424 -16.49 14.10 -3.53
N GLU A 425 -17.07 13.91 -2.34
CA GLU A 425 -18.19 14.71 -1.85
C GLU A 425 -17.80 16.18 -1.62
N GLN A 426 -16.56 16.46 -1.22
CA GLN A 426 -16.05 17.83 -1.19
C GLN A 426 -16.02 18.47 -2.58
N PHE A 427 -15.61 17.72 -3.60
CA PHE A 427 -15.68 18.18 -4.99
C PHE A 427 -17.13 18.45 -5.42
N VAL A 428 -18.06 17.52 -5.15
CA VAL A 428 -19.49 17.68 -5.45
C VAL A 428 -20.08 18.89 -4.73
N GLY A 429 -19.68 19.12 -3.47
CA GLY A 429 -20.07 20.28 -2.67
C GLY A 429 -19.41 21.61 -3.08
N GLY A 430 -18.58 21.63 -4.13
CA GLY A 430 -17.94 22.85 -4.63
C GLY A 430 -16.79 23.38 -3.76
N HIS A 431 -16.18 22.53 -2.92
CA HIS A 431 -15.00 22.91 -2.15
C HIS A 431 -13.76 23.03 -3.04
N ASN A 432 -12.77 23.80 -2.57
CA ASN A 432 -11.47 23.87 -3.22
C ASN A 432 -10.65 22.60 -2.98
N ALA A 433 -9.91 22.16 -3.99
CA ALA A 433 -8.98 21.04 -3.87
C ALA A 433 -7.88 21.32 -2.83
N PRO A 434 -7.28 20.27 -2.24
CA PRO A 434 -6.16 20.43 -1.30
C PRO A 434 -5.00 21.21 -1.93
N ARG A 435 -4.58 22.28 -1.27
CA ARG A 435 -3.46 23.11 -1.76
C ARG A 435 -2.13 22.36 -1.72
N LYS A 436 -1.29 22.67 -2.70
CA LYS A 436 0.10 22.23 -2.72
C LYS A 436 0.85 22.93 -1.58
N ARG A 437 1.96 22.35 -1.13
CA ARG A 437 2.79 23.04 -0.13
C ARG A 437 3.43 24.26 -0.80
N ARG A 438 3.33 25.42 -0.15
CA ARG A 438 3.88 26.70 -0.62
C ARG A 438 5.28 26.63 -1.23
N LYS A 439 6.21 25.90 -0.59
CA LYS A 439 7.59 25.74 -1.11
C LYS A 439 7.67 25.15 -2.53
N TYR A 440 6.70 24.31 -2.91
CA TYR A 440 6.63 23.71 -4.24
C TYR A 440 5.90 24.64 -5.23
N GLU A 441 4.93 25.41 -4.76
CA GLU A 441 4.26 26.45 -5.56
C GLU A 441 5.28 27.53 -5.96
N GLU A 442 6.04 28.06 -5.00
CA GLU A 442 7.11 29.04 -5.25
C GLU A 442 8.21 28.49 -6.18
N ALA A 443 8.50 27.19 -6.11
CA ALA A 443 9.44 26.55 -7.03
C ALA A 443 8.87 26.45 -8.45
N ASP A 444 7.60 26.09 -8.60
CA ASP A 444 6.92 26.05 -9.90
C ASP A 444 6.82 27.45 -10.52
N GLU A 445 6.51 28.48 -9.73
CA GLU A 445 6.47 29.88 -10.17
C GLU A 445 7.83 30.35 -10.69
N ARG A 446 8.92 30.06 -9.97
CA ARG A 446 10.28 30.39 -10.42
C ARG A 446 10.67 29.62 -11.68
N ILE A 447 10.32 28.35 -11.78
CA ILE A 447 10.55 27.53 -12.98
C ILE A 447 9.79 28.14 -14.17
N LEU A 448 8.51 28.48 -14.01
CA LEU A 448 7.70 29.11 -15.04
C LEU A 448 8.29 30.46 -15.48
N ALA A 449 8.74 31.28 -14.54
CA ALA A 449 9.38 32.55 -14.84
C ALA A 449 10.66 32.38 -15.67
N ILE A 450 11.43 31.31 -15.45
CA ILE A 450 12.64 31.00 -16.24
C ILE A 450 12.25 30.47 -17.62
N VAL A 451 11.29 29.55 -17.69
CA VAL A 451 10.75 29.00 -18.95
C VAL A 451 10.25 30.10 -19.88
N ASN A 452 9.53 31.09 -19.36
CA ASN A 452 9.03 32.25 -20.12
C ASN A 452 10.14 33.21 -20.58
N ARG A 453 11.38 33.03 -20.11
CA ARG A 453 12.55 33.84 -20.46
C ARG A 453 13.59 33.04 -21.24
N TYR A 454 13.22 31.89 -21.80
CA TYR A 454 14.12 31.00 -22.53
C TYR A 454 14.97 31.75 -23.59
N GLU A 455 14.36 32.65 -24.36
CA GLU A 455 15.01 33.43 -25.42
C GLU A 455 15.90 34.59 -24.93
N LEU A 456 15.89 34.93 -23.63
CA LEU A 456 16.57 36.13 -23.13
C LEU A 456 18.03 35.91 -22.72
N GLY A 457 18.50 34.67 -22.66
CA GLY A 457 19.84 34.33 -22.19
C GLY A 457 20.46 33.20 -22.98
N THR A 458 21.67 32.81 -22.60
CA THR A 458 22.29 31.61 -23.18
C THR A 458 21.59 30.34 -22.69
N VAL A 459 21.63 29.28 -23.50
CA VAL A 459 21.06 27.98 -23.11
C VAL A 459 21.68 27.43 -21.82
N ILE A 460 22.96 27.72 -21.56
CA ILE A 460 23.64 27.30 -20.34
C ILE A 460 23.11 28.05 -19.11
N GLU A 461 22.90 29.37 -19.20
CA GLU A 461 22.28 30.15 -18.12
C GLU A 461 20.86 29.67 -17.85
N TYR A 462 20.10 29.35 -18.89
CA TYR A 462 18.77 28.78 -18.80
C TYR A 462 18.75 27.46 -18.03
N LEU A 463 19.55 26.47 -18.48
CA LEU A 463 19.63 25.16 -17.84
C LEU A 463 20.11 25.27 -16.39
N ARG A 464 21.05 26.16 -16.10
CA ARG A 464 21.53 26.44 -14.75
C ARG A 464 20.41 27.02 -13.87
N GLY A 465 19.68 28.01 -14.38
CA GLY A 465 18.53 28.62 -13.71
C GLY A 465 17.47 27.59 -13.31
N ILE A 466 17.07 26.73 -14.26
CA ILE A 466 16.11 25.65 -14.00
C ILE A 466 16.64 24.71 -12.89
N SER A 467 17.93 24.35 -12.95
CA SER A 467 18.60 23.43 -12.00
C SER A 467 18.68 23.93 -10.55
N HIS A 468 18.45 25.22 -10.30
CA HIS A 468 18.38 25.78 -8.95
C HIS A 468 17.04 25.54 -8.26
N ASN A 469 15.98 25.23 -9.02
CA ASN A 469 14.61 25.26 -8.52
C ASN A 469 14.01 23.88 -8.20
N PHE A 470 14.73 22.80 -8.47
CA PHE A 470 14.33 21.46 -8.04
C PHE A 470 15.46 20.75 -7.29
N LYS A 471 15.10 20.20 -6.14
CA LYS A 471 15.92 19.27 -5.35
C LYS A 471 14.97 18.19 -4.85
N ILE A 472 15.24 16.92 -5.14
CA ILE A 472 14.52 15.85 -4.47
C ILE A 472 15.07 15.75 -3.04
N ALA A 473 14.18 16.00 -2.09
CA ALA A 473 14.38 15.74 -0.67
C ALA A 473 14.44 14.23 -0.41
#